data_AF-A0AA39W1L0-F1
#
_entry.id   AF-A0AA39W1L0-F1
#
_cell.length_a   1.000
_cell.length_b   1.000
_cell.length_c   1.000
_cell.angle_alpha   90.00
_cell.angle_beta   90.00
_cell.angle_gamma   90.00
#
_symmetry.space_group_name_H-M   'P 1'
#
loop_
_entity.id
_entity.type
_entity.pdbx_description
1 polymer ?
#
loop_
_entity_poly.entity_id
_entity_poly.type
_entity_poly.pdbx_seq_one_letter_code
_entity_poly.pdbx_strand_id
1 'polypeptide(L)'
;MDTTKSHLHQPITKPTLPWKTRLAVSFVSYLTDVTFSANGSVNKRLLGFLDLKTPPNSKPINSVIASDTVVDPSRHLWFRLFTPTTAASSTTTLPVIVFFHGGGFTYLSAASRSYDAVCRRFTRKTPAFVVSVDYRLCPEHRYPSQYDDGFDVLKFLDENRERILPENADLSKCFLAGDSAGANLAHHVAVRASGSQFRALKVIGLISIQPFFGGEERTESEKTTTRVVYCFGGPNR
;
A
#
# COMPACT_ATOMS: atom_id res chain seq x y z
N MET A 1 -29.81 32.12 -29.16
CA MET A 1 -29.49 32.86 -27.92
C MET A 1 -28.73 31.90 -27.04
N ASP A 2 -27.41 32.07 -27.06
CA ASP A 2 -26.42 31.21 -26.42
C ASP A 2 -26.19 31.70 -24.99
N THR A 3 -26.29 30.80 -24.01
CA THR A 3 -26.04 31.10 -22.59
C THR A 3 -24.85 30.28 -22.11
N THR A 4 -23.66 30.70 -22.50
CA THR A 4 -22.40 30.26 -21.91
C THR A 4 -22.24 30.94 -20.55
N LYS A 5 -22.57 30.24 -19.47
CA LYS A 5 -22.18 30.65 -18.11
C LYS A 5 -20.69 30.39 -17.95
N SER A 6 -19.91 31.46 -17.93
CA SER A 6 -18.49 31.46 -17.53
C SER A 6 -18.37 31.04 -16.07
N HIS A 7 -17.96 29.80 -15.81
CA HIS A 7 -17.53 29.38 -14.48
C HIS A 7 -16.19 30.06 -14.17
N LEU A 8 -16.24 31.13 -13.38
CA LEU A 8 -15.07 31.77 -12.79
C LEU A 8 -14.32 30.74 -11.93
N HIS A 9 -13.12 30.33 -12.37
CA HIS A 9 -12.22 29.50 -11.57
C HIS A 9 -11.83 30.26 -10.29
N GLN A 10 -12.30 29.78 -9.14
CA GLN A 10 -11.80 30.22 -7.85
C GLN A 10 -10.29 29.88 -7.75
N PRO A 11 -9.44 30.79 -7.25
CA PRO A 11 -8.02 30.51 -7.08
C PRO A 11 -7.85 29.35 -6.09
N ILE A 12 -7.18 28.28 -6.52
CA ILE A 12 -6.87 27.13 -5.68
C ILE A 12 -5.94 27.60 -4.56
N THR A 13 -6.48 27.81 -3.36
CA THR A 13 -5.69 28.08 -2.15
C THR A 13 -4.83 26.86 -1.86
N LYS A 14 -3.50 27.02 -1.91
CA LYS A 14 -2.56 25.96 -1.56
C LYS A 14 -2.87 25.46 -0.15
N PRO A 15 -3.08 24.14 0.06
CA PRO A 15 -3.34 23.62 1.40
C PRO A 15 -2.19 23.98 2.34
N THR A 16 -2.51 24.54 3.50
CA THR A 16 -1.53 24.89 4.53
C THR A 16 -1.06 23.62 5.22
N LEU A 17 0.00 23.01 4.68
CA LEU A 17 0.63 21.84 5.28
C LEU A 17 1.50 22.25 6.47
N PRO A 18 1.48 21.48 7.58
CA PRO A 18 2.44 21.66 8.66
C PRO A 18 3.88 21.63 8.12
N TRP A 19 4.76 22.49 8.65
CA TRP A 19 6.12 22.65 8.11
C TRP A 19 6.91 21.33 8.09
N LYS A 20 6.71 20.44 9.08
CA LYS A 20 7.32 19.10 9.12
C LYS A 20 6.86 18.23 7.94
N THR A 21 5.57 18.27 7.63
CA THR A 21 4.98 17.55 6.48
C THR A 21 5.54 18.10 5.17
N ARG A 22 5.66 19.43 5.06
CA ARG A 22 6.27 20.06 3.86
C ARG A 22 7.70 19.59 3.66
N LEU A 23 8.52 19.59 4.71
CA LEU A 23 9.89 19.09 4.62
C LEU A 23 9.95 17.60 4.24
N ALA A 24 9.12 16.77 4.84
CA ALA A 24 9.08 15.34 4.53
C ALA A 24 8.67 15.08 3.07
N VAL A 25 7.61 15.76 2.59
CA VAL A 25 7.16 15.63 1.19
C VAL A 25 8.21 16.15 0.22
N SER A 26 8.84 17.30 0.51
CA SER A 26 9.94 17.82 -0.32
C SER A 26 11.13 16.87 -0.38
N PHE A 27 11.48 16.24 0.75
CA PHE A 27 12.54 15.25 0.79
C PHE A 27 12.19 14.00 -0.02
N VAL A 28 10.97 13.46 0.13
CA VAL A 28 10.50 12.33 -0.69
C VAL A 28 10.53 12.67 -2.18
N SER A 29 10.04 13.86 -2.57
CA SER A 29 10.07 14.32 -3.97
C SER A 29 11.51 14.40 -4.50
N TYR A 30 12.42 14.99 -3.73
CA TYR A 30 13.83 15.07 -4.12
C TYR A 30 14.45 13.68 -4.26
N LEU A 31 14.16 12.75 -3.34
CA LEU A 31 14.64 11.38 -3.43
C LEU A 31 14.11 10.64 -4.67
N THR A 32 12.86 10.84 -5.01
CA THR A 32 12.29 10.32 -6.27
C THR A 32 13.06 10.87 -7.46
N ASP A 33 13.26 12.19 -7.53
CA ASP A 33 13.94 12.85 -8.64
C ASP A 33 15.40 12.37 -8.83
N VAL A 34 16.15 12.15 -7.75
CA VAL A 34 17.57 11.72 -7.84
C VAL A 34 17.74 10.21 -8.03
N THR A 35 16.70 9.42 -7.80
CA THR A 35 16.77 7.96 -7.93
C THR A 35 16.20 7.46 -9.25
N PHE A 36 15.30 8.21 -9.88
CA PHE A 36 14.90 7.99 -11.26
C PHE A 36 15.91 8.62 -12.22
N SER A 37 16.38 7.82 -13.16
CA SER A 37 17.16 8.32 -14.29
C SER A 37 16.25 8.64 -15.48
N ALA A 38 16.70 9.54 -16.34
CA ALA A 38 15.99 9.89 -17.57
C ALA A 38 15.78 8.70 -18.53
N ASN A 39 16.55 7.61 -18.37
CA ASN A 39 16.40 6.38 -19.16
C ASN A 39 15.44 5.36 -18.53
N GLY A 40 14.78 5.69 -17.42
CA GLY A 40 13.81 4.83 -16.75
C GLY A 40 14.41 3.79 -15.80
N SER A 41 15.73 3.77 -15.60
CA SER A 41 16.37 2.96 -14.55
C SER A 41 16.26 3.64 -13.18
N VAL A 42 16.25 2.82 -12.11
CA VAL A 42 16.04 3.27 -10.74
C VAL A 42 17.22 2.88 -9.86
N ASN A 43 17.82 3.83 -9.16
CA ASN A 43 18.97 3.58 -8.27
C ASN A 43 18.53 2.98 -6.93
N LYS A 44 18.28 1.67 -6.92
CA LYS A 44 17.83 0.90 -5.73
C LYS A 44 18.81 0.91 -4.57
N ARG A 45 20.12 1.12 -4.79
CA ARG A 45 21.11 1.19 -3.72
C ARG A 45 20.95 2.44 -2.88
N LEU A 46 20.78 3.59 -3.53
CA LEU A 46 20.52 4.85 -2.83
C LEU A 46 19.18 4.80 -2.08
N LEU A 47 18.18 4.17 -2.67
CA LEU A 47 16.86 3.99 -2.06
C LEU A 47 16.91 3.07 -0.83
N GLY A 48 17.59 1.93 -0.94
CA GLY A 48 17.74 1.00 0.16
C GLY A 48 18.52 1.60 1.35
N PHE A 49 19.45 2.52 1.09
CA PHE A 49 20.16 3.25 2.15
C PHE A 49 19.24 4.19 2.95
N LEU A 50 18.21 4.73 2.31
CA LEU A 50 17.31 5.72 2.91
C LEU A 50 16.03 5.10 3.46
N ASP A 51 15.64 3.92 2.97
CA ASP A 51 14.55 3.13 3.50
C ASP A 51 14.95 2.44 4.82
N LEU A 52 14.70 3.14 5.93
CA LEU A 52 14.88 2.55 7.25
C LEU A 52 13.87 1.42 7.44
N LYS A 53 14.37 0.19 7.57
CA LYS A 53 13.56 -1.01 7.83
C LYS A 53 13.44 -1.28 9.32
N THR A 54 12.29 -1.82 9.73
CA THR A 54 12.03 -2.30 11.08
C THR A 54 11.92 -3.82 11.04
N PRO A 55 12.64 -4.58 11.89
CA PRO A 55 12.46 -6.02 11.99
C PRO A 55 11.12 -6.37 12.64
N PRO A 56 10.60 -7.61 12.45
CA PRO A 56 9.44 -8.07 13.22
C PRO A 56 9.78 -8.09 14.71
N ASN A 57 8.77 -8.01 15.57
CA ASN A 57 8.98 -8.00 17.02
C ASN A 57 7.90 -8.82 17.72
N SER A 58 8.34 -9.90 18.37
CA SER A 58 7.51 -10.78 19.19
C SER A 58 7.08 -10.13 20.51
N LYS A 59 7.84 -9.14 21.01
CA LYS A 59 7.44 -8.34 22.17
C LYS A 59 6.46 -7.24 21.73
N PRO A 60 5.34 -7.05 22.43
CA PRO A 60 4.38 -6.01 22.09
C PRO A 60 5.00 -4.62 22.12
N ILE A 61 4.88 -3.88 21.01
CA ILE A 61 5.12 -2.42 20.98
C ILE A 61 3.75 -1.76 20.87
N ASN A 62 3.39 -0.96 21.87
CA ASN A 62 2.09 -0.29 21.95
C ASN A 62 0.90 -1.26 21.72
N SER A 63 0.96 -2.45 22.35
CA SER A 63 -0.08 -3.48 22.26
C SER A 63 -0.18 -4.16 20.88
N VAL A 64 0.88 -4.13 20.06
CA VAL A 64 0.94 -4.84 18.78
C VAL A 64 2.20 -5.69 18.68
N ILE A 65 2.01 -6.96 18.36
CA ILE A 65 3.06 -7.93 18.01
C ILE A 65 3.17 -7.96 16.48
N ALA A 66 4.38 -8.14 15.95
CA ALA A 66 4.61 -8.30 14.53
C ALA A 66 5.45 -9.54 14.23
N SER A 67 5.05 -10.33 13.24
CA SER A 67 5.74 -11.53 12.78
C SER A 67 5.74 -11.62 11.27
N ASP A 68 6.84 -12.08 10.68
CA ASP A 68 6.97 -12.23 9.23
C ASP A 68 6.65 -13.68 8.82
N THR A 69 6.01 -13.85 7.67
CA THR A 69 5.63 -15.16 7.11
C THR A 69 5.95 -15.19 5.64
N VAL A 70 6.72 -16.20 5.23
CA VAL A 70 7.03 -16.46 3.82
C VAL A 70 5.88 -17.20 3.16
N VAL A 71 5.41 -16.67 2.04
CA VAL A 71 4.34 -17.24 1.20
C VAL A 71 4.95 -18.06 0.08
N ASP A 72 5.94 -17.51 -0.62
CA ASP A 72 6.63 -18.20 -1.71
C ASP A 72 8.13 -17.82 -1.69
N PRO A 73 9.02 -18.75 -1.29
CA PRO A 73 10.44 -18.48 -1.23
C PRO A 73 11.07 -18.23 -2.61
N SER A 74 10.54 -18.84 -3.68
CA SER A 74 11.10 -18.70 -5.03
C SER A 74 10.98 -17.28 -5.58
N ARG A 75 9.92 -16.56 -5.16
CA ARG A 75 9.65 -15.16 -5.51
C ARG A 75 10.04 -14.17 -4.42
N HIS A 76 10.51 -14.67 -3.27
CA HIS A 76 10.71 -13.89 -2.06
C HIS A 76 9.44 -13.14 -1.67
N LEU A 77 8.28 -13.78 -1.84
CA LEU A 77 6.98 -13.24 -1.45
C LEU A 77 6.72 -13.57 0.02
N TRP A 78 6.52 -12.54 0.82
CA TRP A 78 6.23 -12.66 2.24
C TRP A 78 5.30 -11.53 2.69
N PHE A 79 4.78 -11.64 3.90
CA PHE A 79 4.05 -10.56 4.55
C PHE A 79 4.42 -10.44 6.02
N ARG A 80 4.18 -9.26 6.58
CA ARG A 80 4.20 -9.02 8.02
C ARG A 80 2.79 -9.05 8.59
N LEU A 81 2.55 -9.95 9.53
CA LEU A 81 1.32 -10.00 10.31
C LEU A 81 1.46 -9.12 11.56
N PHE A 82 0.52 -8.21 11.76
CA PHE A 82 0.38 -7.39 12.96
C PHE A 82 -0.82 -7.86 13.77
N THR A 83 -0.55 -8.27 15.01
CA THR A 83 -1.52 -8.88 15.92
C THR A 83 -1.75 -7.96 17.13
N PRO A 84 -3.01 -7.52 17.38
CA PRO A 84 -3.31 -6.76 18.59
C PRO A 84 -3.26 -7.67 19.82
N THR A 85 -2.58 -7.25 20.88
CA THR A 85 -2.44 -8.08 22.10
C THR A 85 -3.77 -8.29 22.84
N THR A 86 -4.73 -7.38 22.67
CA THR A 86 -6.08 -7.51 23.22
C THR A 86 -6.88 -8.65 22.58
N ALA A 87 -6.44 -9.18 21.43
CA ALA A 87 -7.09 -10.30 20.75
C ALA A 87 -6.81 -11.65 21.42
N ALA A 88 -5.78 -11.77 22.26
CA ALA A 88 -5.39 -13.05 22.87
C ALA A 88 -6.36 -13.57 23.94
N SER A 89 -7.33 -12.76 24.38
CA SER A 89 -8.27 -13.10 25.47
C SER A 89 -9.73 -12.83 25.14
N SER A 90 -10.06 -12.52 23.87
CA SER A 90 -11.44 -12.20 23.47
C SER A 90 -12.08 -13.37 22.71
N THR A 91 -13.33 -13.66 23.04
CA THR A 91 -14.20 -14.57 22.25
C THR A 91 -14.73 -13.89 20.98
N THR A 92 -14.41 -12.61 20.79
CA THR A 92 -14.88 -11.82 19.65
C THR A 92 -13.93 -12.01 18.48
N THR A 93 -14.49 -12.43 17.35
CA THR A 93 -13.74 -12.54 16.10
C THR A 93 -13.39 -11.15 15.54
N LEU A 94 -12.16 -10.95 15.06
CA LEU A 94 -11.67 -9.69 14.49
C LEU A 94 -11.48 -9.79 12.97
N PRO A 95 -11.76 -8.72 12.21
CA PRO A 95 -11.52 -8.69 10.78
C PRO A 95 -10.03 -8.79 10.43
N VAL A 96 -9.76 -9.16 9.17
CA VAL A 96 -8.40 -9.18 8.60
C VAL A 96 -8.29 -8.12 7.53
N ILE A 97 -7.29 -7.24 7.66
CA ILE A 97 -6.96 -6.22 6.67
C ILE A 97 -5.69 -6.66 5.94
N VAL A 98 -5.78 -6.90 4.64
CA VAL A 98 -4.61 -7.12 3.78
C VAL A 98 -4.19 -5.77 3.22
N PHE A 99 -3.03 -5.29 3.64
CA PHE A 99 -2.50 -3.97 3.34
C PHE A 99 -1.38 -4.06 2.30
N PHE A 100 -1.47 -3.22 1.28
CA PHE A 100 -0.47 -3.04 0.24
C PHE A 100 0.17 -1.67 0.38
N HIS A 101 1.48 -1.64 0.55
CA HIS A 101 2.21 -0.38 0.69
C HIS A 101 2.28 0.40 -0.62
N GLY A 102 2.34 1.72 -0.55
CA GLY A 102 2.64 2.61 -1.68
C GLY A 102 4.12 2.61 -2.10
N GLY A 103 4.51 3.63 -2.88
CA GLY A 103 5.87 3.74 -3.41
C GLY A 103 5.98 3.59 -4.94
N GLY A 104 4.92 3.89 -5.68
CA GLY A 104 4.96 3.91 -7.15
C GLY A 104 5.35 2.56 -7.78
N PHE A 105 4.99 1.45 -7.14
CA PHE A 105 5.39 0.07 -7.50
C PHE A 105 6.89 -0.21 -7.47
N THR A 106 7.70 0.74 -7.02
CA THR A 106 9.16 0.74 -7.19
C THR A 106 9.89 0.84 -5.85
N TYR A 107 9.24 1.44 -4.86
CA TYR A 107 9.84 1.80 -3.59
C TYR A 107 9.17 1.11 -2.40
N LEU A 108 9.92 1.10 -1.30
CA LEU A 108 9.48 0.69 0.04
C LEU A 108 9.14 -0.80 0.11
N SER A 109 8.73 -1.25 1.29
CA SER A 109 8.57 -2.65 1.66
C SER A 109 7.58 -2.74 2.82
N ALA A 110 7.02 -3.92 3.05
CA ALA A 110 6.27 -4.20 4.28
C ALA A 110 7.12 -3.98 5.55
N ALA A 111 8.46 -4.08 5.44
CA ALA A 111 9.39 -3.78 6.53
C ALA A 111 9.77 -2.30 6.66
N SER A 112 9.43 -1.43 5.70
CA SER A 112 9.73 0.00 5.78
C SER A 112 9.12 0.60 7.05
N ARG A 113 9.91 1.36 7.82
CA ARG A 113 9.51 1.88 9.14
C ARG A 113 8.23 2.72 9.09
N SER A 114 8.01 3.46 7.99
CA SER A 114 6.78 4.21 7.76
C SER A 114 5.57 3.28 7.67
N TYR A 115 5.66 2.20 6.90
CA TYR A 115 4.58 1.24 6.71
C TYR A 115 4.37 0.31 7.92
N ASP A 116 5.44 -0.06 8.62
CA ASP A 116 5.35 -0.73 9.92
C ASP A 116 4.55 0.14 10.92
N ALA A 117 4.85 1.44 10.99
CA ALA A 117 4.15 2.38 11.86
C ALA A 117 2.66 2.56 11.46
N VAL A 118 2.36 2.61 10.16
CA VAL A 118 0.98 2.68 9.65
C VAL A 118 0.20 1.41 10.02
N CYS A 119 0.76 0.22 9.77
CA CYS A 119 0.11 -1.05 10.06
C CYS A 119 -0.13 -1.24 11.57
N ARG A 120 0.87 -0.92 12.41
CA ARG A 120 0.67 -0.90 13.88
C ARG A 120 -0.43 0.06 14.31
N ARG A 121 -0.53 1.22 13.65
CA ARG A 121 -1.60 2.19 13.95
C ARG A 121 -2.96 1.65 13.53
N PHE A 122 -3.08 0.99 12.38
CA PHE A 122 -4.31 0.33 11.94
C PHE A 122 -4.71 -0.74 12.96
N THR A 123 -3.84 -1.71 13.26
CA THR A 123 -4.10 -2.78 14.23
C THR A 123 -4.58 -2.27 15.60
N ARG A 124 -4.09 -1.11 16.06
CA ARG A 124 -4.50 -0.51 17.35
C ARG A 124 -5.81 0.26 17.29
N LYS A 125 -6.05 0.97 16.18
CA LYS A 125 -7.20 1.90 16.05
C LYS A 125 -8.42 1.21 15.47
N THR A 126 -8.21 0.18 14.67
CA THR A 126 -9.21 -0.76 14.19
C THR A 126 -8.83 -2.12 14.75
N PRO A 127 -9.55 -2.67 15.74
CA PRO A 127 -9.26 -3.99 16.30
C PRO A 127 -9.33 -5.06 15.20
N ALA A 128 -8.19 -5.30 14.54
CA ALA A 128 -8.09 -6.06 13.31
C ALA A 128 -6.68 -6.64 13.18
N PHE A 129 -6.59 -7.82 12.59
CA PHE A 129 -5.31 -8.35 12.12
C PHE A 129 -4.91 -7.61 10.85
N VAL A 130 -3.67 -7.15 10.75
CA VAL A 130 -3.18 -6.49 9.53
C VAL A 130 -2.09 -7.35 8.91
N VAL A 131 -2.27 -7.73 7.65
CA VAL A 131 -1.32 -8.48 6.82
C VAL A 131 -0.71 -7.50 5.82
N SER A 132 0.51 -7.02 6.08
CA SER A 132 1.23 -6.09 5.20
C SER A 132 2.07 -6.87 4.19
N VAL A 133 1.72 -6.79 2.91
CA VAL A 133 2.31 -7.62 1.85
C VAL A 133 3.59 -6.98 1.29
N ASP A 134 4.67 -7.76 1.22
CA ASP A 134 5.92 -7.38 0.56
C ASP A 134 5.91 -7.91 -0.89
N TYR A 135 5.27 -7.16 -1.79
CA TYR A 135 5.09 -7.54 -3.18
C TYR A 135 6.31 -7.18 -4.04
N ARG A 136 6.54 -7.89 -5.15
CA ARG A 136 7.69 -7.64 -6.03
C ARG A 136 7.64 -6.26 -6.68
N LEU A 137 8.78 -5.59 -6.82
CA LEU A 137 8.83 -4.20 -7.29
C LEU A 137 9.34 -4.08 -8.73
N CYS A 138 8.90 -3.02 -9.41
CA CYS A 138 9.47 -2.53 -10.64
C CYS A 138 10.91 -2.00 -10.41
N PRO A 139 11.74 -1.93 -11.46
CA PRO A 139 11.47 -2.37 -12.84
C PRO A 139 11.72 -3.87 -13.14
N GLU A 140 12.29 -4.63 -12.20
CA GLU A 140 12.68 -6.04 -12.37
C GLU A 140 11.47 -6.95 -12.52
N HIS A 141 10.39 -6.63 -11.80
CA HIS A 141 9.12 -7.33 -11.86
C HIS A 141 8.03 -6.36 -12.30
N ARG A 142 7.79 -6.31 -13.62
CA ARG A 142 6.74 -5.46 -14.20
C ARG A 142 5.37 -6.09 -14.02
N TYR A 143 4.33 -5.33 -14.39
CA TYR A 143 2.97 -5.84 -14.55
C TYR A 143 2.97 -7.22 -15.27
N PRO A 144 2.23 -8.23 -14.78
CA PRO A 144 1.27 -8.21 -13.67
C PRO A 144 1.82 -8.67 -12.30
N SER A 145 3.15 -8.74 -12.11
CA SER A 145 3.79 -9.43 -10.97
C SER A 145 3.24 -9.04 -9.58
N GLN A 146 3.02 -7.75 -9.34
CA GLN A 146 2.49 -7.22 -8.08
C GLN A 146 1.08 -7.74 -7.78
N TYR A 147 0.25 -7.81 -8.81
CA TYR A 147 -1.15 -8.21 -8.74
C TYR A 147 -1.28 -9.72 -8.51
N ASP A 148 -0.39 -10.49 -9.12
CA ASP A 148 -0.26 -11.92 -8.85
C ASP A 148 0.17 -12.17 -7.40
N ASP A 149 1.18 -11.44 -6.91
CA ASP A 149 1.65 -11.56 -5.53
C ASP A 149 0.54 -11.23 -4.52
N GLY A 150 -0.18 -10.13 -4.72
CA GLY A 150 -1.27 -9.75 -3.83
C GLY A 150 -2.42 -10.75 -3.82
N PHE A 151 -2.74 -11.34 -4.98
CA PHE A 151 -3.77 -12.38 -5.09
C PHE A 151 -3.31 -13.71 -4.47
N ASP A 152 -2.05 -14.10 -4.66
CA ASP A 152 -1.49 -15.32 -4.08
C ASP A 152 -1.41 -15.25 -2.56
N VAL A 153 -1.19 -14.06 -1.97
CA VAL A 153 -1.32 -13.88 -0.51
C VAL A 153 -2.75 -14.17 -0.05
N LEU A 154 -3.79 -13.74 -0.79
CA LEU A 154 -5.18 -14.06 -0.41
C LEU A 154 -5.44 -15.56 -0.42
N LYS A 155 -4.99 -16.27 -1.46
CA LYS A 155 -5.09 -17.74 -1.50
C LYS A 155 -4.34 -18.39 -0.34
N PHE A 156 -3.11 -17.96 -0.11
CA PHE A 156 -2.28 -18.49 0.96
C PHE A 156 -2.96 -18.35 2.34
N LEU A 157 -3.57 -17.20 2.61
CA LEU A 157 -4.33 -16.97 3.85
C LEU A 157 -5.56 -17.88 3.97
N ASP A 158 -6.30 -18.10 2.88
CA ASP A 158 -7.50 -18.94 2.85
C ASP A 158 -7.15 -20.44 3.04
N GLU A 159 -6.08 -20.89 2.40
CA GLU A 159 -5.60 -22.28 2.45
C GLU A 159 -4.94 -22.61 3.80
N ASN A 160 -4.14 -21.70 4.34
CA ASN A 160 -3.29 -21.94 5.53
C ASN A 160 -3.80 -21.28 6.81
N ARG A 161 -5.09 -20.90 6.83
CA ARG A 161 -5.70 -20.11 7.89
C ARG A 161 -5.27 -20.50 9.31
N GLU A 162 -5.49 -21.76 9.69
CA GLU A 162 -5.26 -22.27 11.05
C GLU A 162 -3.80 -22.19 11.50
N ARG A 163 -2.86 -22.26 10.55
CA ARG A 163 -1.41 -22.21 10.83
C ARG A 163 -0.89 -20.78 10.97
N ILE A 164 -1.54 -19.83 10.31
CA ILE A 164 -0.96 -18.51 10.02
C ILE A 164 -1.65 -17.40 10.81
N LEU A 165 -2.96 -17.48 10.98
CA LEU A 165 -3.74 -16.46 11.68
C LEU A 165 -4.25 -16.99 13.02
N PRO A 166 -4.31 -16.15 14.07
CA PRO A 166 -4.92 -16.52 15.34
C PRO A 166 -6.36 -17.01 15.18
N GLU A 167 -6.84 -17.85 16.11
CA GLU A 167 -8.17 -18.49 16.03
C GLU A 167 -9.32 -17.48 15.89
N ASN A 168 -9.22 -16.32 16.52
CA ASN A 168 -10.24 -15.29 16.44
C ASN A 168 -10.09 -14.35 15.23
N ALA A 169 -9.20 -14.61 14.28
CA ALA A 169 -9.24 -13.92 12.99
C ALA A 169 -10.48 -14.35 12.18
N ASP A 170 -11.13 -13.43 11.47
CA ASP A 170 -12.31 -13.72 10.67
C ASP A 170 -12.04 -13.38 9.20
N LEU A 171 -11.69 -14.41 8.42
CA LEU A 171 -11.45 -14.26 6.99
C LEU A 171 -12.74 -13.96 6.20
N SER A 172 -13.93 -14.22 6.77
CA SER A 172 -15.19 -13.79 6.15
C SER A 172 -15.41 -12.27 6.24
N LYS A 173 -14.59 -11.58 7.06
CA LYS A 173 -14.54 -10.12 7.21
C LYS A 173 -13.17 -9.59 6.75
N CYS A 174 -12.79 -9.92 5.52
CA CYS A 174 -11.53 -9.47 4.93
C CYS A 174 -11.70 -8.10 4.25
N PHE A 175 -10.77 -7.19 4.50
CA PHE A 175 -10.66 -5.90 3.81
C PHE A 175 -9.34 -5.84 3.04
N LEU A 176 -9.37 -5.30 1.83
CA LEU A 176 -8.14 -4.91 1.14
C LEU A 176 -7.89 -3.41 1.38
N ALA A 177 -6.64 -3.05 1.61
CA ALA A 177 -6.26 -1.68 1.91
C ALA A 177 -4.93 -1.32 1.25
N GLY A 178 -4.72 -0.04 0.99
CA GLY A 178 -3.41 0.45 0.56
C GLY A 178 -3.38 1.96 0.39
N ASP A 179 -2.18 2.49 0.16
CA ASP A 179 -1.96 3.88 -0.23
C ASP A 179 -1.24 3.97 -1.57
N SER A 180 -1.49 5.04 -2.35
CA SER A 180 -0.76 5.27 -3.60
C SER A 180 -0.82 4.04 -4.54
N ALA A 181 0.32 3.52 -4.97
CA ALA A 181 0.43 2.30 -5.79
C ALA A 181 -0.20 1.08 -5.11
N GLY A 182 -0.10 0.98 -3.78
CA GLY A 182 -0.72 -0.08 -3.01
C GLY A 182 -2.26 -0.04 -3.05
N ALA A 183 -2.87 1.14 -3.09
CA ALA A 183 -4.31 1.28 -3.26
C ALA A 183 -4.80 0.88 -4.66
N ASN A 184 -3.99 1.15 -5.70
CA ASN A 184 -4.25 0.62 -7.05
C ASN A 184 -4.18 -0.91 -7.05
N LEU A 185 -3.13 -1.48 -6.46
CA LEU A 185 -2.97 -2.92 -6.30
C LEU A 185 -4.16 -3.54 -5.55
N ALA A 186 -4.55 -2.96 -4.42
CA ALA A 186 -5.70 -3.40 -3.62
C ALA A 186 -7.00 -3.43 -4.43
N HIS A 187 -7.23 -2.41 -5.27
CA HIS A 187 -8.39 -2.36 -6.15
C HIS A 187 -8.42 -3.52 -7.15
N HIS A 188 -7.33 -3.73 -7.90
CA HIS A 188 -7.28 -4.80 -8.90
C HIS A 188 -7.32 -6.21 -8.29
N VAL A 189 -6.69 -6.40 -7.12
CA VAL A 189 -6.79 -7.67 -6.37
C VAL A 189 -8.23 -7.89 -5.88
N ALA A 190 -8.95 -6.85 -5.45
CA ALA A 190 -10.36 -6.96 -5.06
C ALA A 190 -11.23 -7.41 -6.25
N VAL A 191 -11.03 -6.81 -7.43
CA VAL A 191 -11.76 -7.19 -8.65
C VAL A 191 -11.49 -8.66 -8.99
N ARG A 192 -10.22 -9.10 -8.98
CA ARG A 192 -9.87 -10.50 -9.23
C ARG A 192 -10.46 -11.45 -8.18
N ALA A 193 -10.43 -11.07 -6.91
CA ALA A 193 -11.01 -11.84 -5.81
C ALA A 193 -12.53 -11.98 -5.94
N SER A 194 -13.24 -10.97 -6.45
CA SER A 194 -14.70 -11.01 -6.61
C SER A 194 -15.19 -12.07 -7.60
N GLY A 195 -14.36 -12.42 -8.58
CA GLY A 195 -14.63 -13.50 -9.56
C GLY A 195 -14.02 -14.85 -9.18
N SER A 196 -13.39 -14.96 -8.00
CA SER A 196 -12.69 -16.17 -7.56
C SER A 196 -13.43 -16.86 -6.42
N GLN A 197 -13.29 -18.18 -6.31
CA GLN A 197 -13.85 -18.95 -5.21
C GLN A 197 -12.78 -19.16 -4.13
N PHE A 198 -13.10 -18.77 -2.90
CA PHE A 198 -12.33 -19.03 -1.69
C PHE A 198 -13.15 -19.91 -0.76
N ARG A 199 -12.49 -20.68 0.12
CA ARG A 199 -13.15 -21.55 1.10
C ARG A 199 -13.80 -20.76 2.22
N ALA A 200 -13.06 -19.81 2.81
CA ALA A 200 -13.49 -19.02 3.95
C ALA A 200 -13.29 -17.51 3.76
N LEU A 201 -12.31 -17.11 2.94
CA LEU A 201 -11.98 -15.71 2.69
C LEU A 201 -13.08 -15.01 1.89
N LYS A 202 -13.58 -13.90 2.43
CA LYS A 202 -14.50 -13.00 1.74
C LYS A 202 -14.03 -11.56 1.86
N VAL A 203 -13.69 -10.97 0.72
CA VAL A 203 -13.40 -9.54 0.63
C VAL A 203 -14.71 -8.77 0.73
N ILE A 204 -14.90 -8.02 1.81
CA ILE A 204 -16.13 -7.26 2.09
C ILE A 204 -15.95 -5.75 1.98
N GLY A 205 -14.72 -5.27 1.81
CA GLY A 205 -14.45 -3.84 1.66
C GLY A 205 -13.07 -3.52 1.11
N LEU A 206 -12.96 -2.32 0.56
CA LEU A 206 -11.73 -1.73 0.02
C LEU A 206 -11.47 -0.39 0.71
N ILE A 207 -10.27 -0.20 1.27
CA ILE A 207 -9.80 1.04 1.88
C ILE A 207 -8.72 1.64 0.97
N SER A 208 -9.10 2.65 0.20
CA SER A 208 -8.25 3.27 -0.82
C SER A 208 -7.75 4.64 -0.38
N ILE A 209 -6.45 4.79 -0.15
CA ILE A 209 -5.83 6.03 0.34
C ILE A 209 -5.02 6.67 -0.78
N GLN A 210 -5.52 7.76 -1.36
CA GLN A 210 -4.86 8.45 -2.50
C GLN A 210 -4.43 7.47 -3.61
N PRO A 211 -5.38 6.73 -4.21
CA PRO A 211 -5.04 5.68 -5.15
C PRO A 211 -4.28 6.19 -6.37
N PHE A 212 -3.24 5.45 -6.76
CA PHE A 212 -2.39 5.77 -7.89
C PHE A 212 -3.02 5.26 -9.19
N PHE A 213 -3.91 6.08 -9.75
CA PHE A 213 -4.46 5.92 -11.08
C PHE A 213 -4.01 7.08 -11.97
N GLY A 214 -4.02 6.85 -13.28
CA GLY A 214 -3.70 7.85 -14.28
C GLY A 214 -4.28 7.43 -15.62
N GLY A 215 -4.05 8.27 -16.62
CA GLY A 215 -4.41 8.03 -18.02
C GLY A 215 -3.47 8.79 -18.94
N GLU A 216 -3.64 8.59 -20.24
CA GLU A 216 -2.88 9.34 -21.26
C GLU A 216 -3.21 10.83 -21.21
N GLU A 217 -4.49 11.16 -21.03
CA GLU A 217 -4.97 12.52 -20.98
C GLU A 217 -4.75 13.15 -19.60
N ARG A 218 -4.20 14.37 -19.60
CA ARG A 218 -4.06 15.16 -18.37
C ARG A 218 -5.40 15.70 -17.91
N THR A 219 -5.72 15.45 -16.66
CA THR A 219 -6.85 16.05 -15.95
C THR A 219 -6.61 17.53 -15.64
N GLU A 220 -7.67 18.28 -15.37
CA GLU A 220 -7.55 19.69 -14.96
C GLU A 220 -6.75 19.88 -13.67
N SER A 221 -6.84 18.95 -12.71
CA SER A 221 -6.02 18.94 -11.51
C SER A 221 -4.52 18.80 -11.79
N GLU A 222 -4.16 18.05 -12.84
CA GLU A 222 -2.77 17.87 -13.23
C GLU A 222 -2.25 19.07 -14.03
N LYS A 223 -3.09 19.72 -14.85
CA LYS A 223 -2.72 20.92 -15.62
C LYS A 223 -2.45 22.13 -14.71
N THR A 224 -3.22 22.26 -13.64
CA THR A 224 -3.08 23.37 -12.68
C THR A 224 -1.93 23.18 -11.67
N THR A 225 -1.37 21.97 -11.58
CA THR A 225 -0.25 21.65 -10.70
C THR A 225 1.09 21.94 -11.39
N THR A 226 1.84 22.92 -10.87
CA THR A 226 3.10 23.43 -11.47
C THR A 226 4.31 22.49 -11.32
N ARG A 227 4.17 21.38 -10.59
CA ARG A 227 5.15 20.28 -10.50
C ARG A 227 4.42 18.96 -10.34
N VAL A 228 4.29 18.21 -11.44
CA VAL A 228 3.91 16.81 -11.39
C VAL A 228 5.22 16.01 -11.41
N VAL A 229 5.52 15.28 -10.35
CA VAL A 229 6.63 14.31 -10.34
C VAL A 229 6.13 13.10 -11.12
N TYR A 230 6.38 13.09 -12.43
CA TYR A 230 6.10 11.94 -13.27
C TYR A 230 7.14 10.84 -12.97
N CYS A 231 6.70 9.70 -12.44
CA CYS A 231 7.53 8.49 -12.42
C CYS A 231 7.71 7.90 -13.83
N PHE A 232 6.90 8.30 -14.82
CA PHE A 232 7.00 7.86 -16.20
C PHE A 232 6.60 9.00 -17.14
N GLY A 233 7.59 9.69 -17.71
CA GLY A 233 7.38 10.76 -18.69
C GLY A 233 8.58 11.70 -18.73
N GLY A 234 9.51 11.46 -19.66
CA GLY A 234 10.56 12.42 -19.98
C GLY A 234 9.95 13.72 -20.54
N PRO A 235 10.69 14.84 -20.54
CA PRO A 235 10.19 16.09 -21.07
C PRO A 235 9.97 15.97 -22.58
N ASN A 236 8.75 16.30 -23.01
CA ASN A 236 8.30 16.54 -24.38
C ASN A 236 8.39 15.36 -25.36
N ARG A 237 7.23 14.76 -25.64
CA ARG A 237 6.75 14.54 -27.01
C ARG A 237 5.31 15.01 -27.11
#